data_AF-A0A1Q8QPN1-F1
#
_entry.id   AF-A0A1Q8QPN1-F1
#
_cell.length_a   1.000
_cell.length_b   1.000
_cell.length_c   1.000
_cell.angle_alpha   90.00
_cell.angle_beta   90.00
_cell.angle_gamma   90.00
#
_symmetry.space_group_name_H-M   'P 1'
#
loop_
_entity.id
_entity.type
_entity.pdbx_description
1 polymer ?
#
loop_
_entity_poly.entity_id
_entity_poly.type
_entity_poly.pdbx_seq_one_letter_code
_entity_poly.pdbx_strand_id
1 'polypeptide(L)'
;MFFLHATPEQFRTGWFLESVLSASLIVLVIRTRKPFFQSKPGKALFWTTLAVAVAVLIFPYSFLGSLFGFVPLPAALFPVLGIILLLYITSAEMAKKLFYKGGSYK
;
A
#
# COMPACT_ATOMS: atom_id res chain seq x y z
N MET A 1 8.52 -16.38 -20.13
CA MET A 1 8.00 -15.00 -20.01
C MET A 1 6.48 -15.04 -19.91
N PHE A 2 5.92 -15.51 -18.80
CA PHE A 2 4.49 -15.79 -18.70
C PHE A 2 3.84 -14.97 -17.56
N PHE A 3 2.61 -14.50 -17.85
CA PHE A 3 1.46 -14.33 -16.95
C PHE A 3 0.85 -12.92 -16.75
N LEU A 4 1.47 -11.81 -17.17
CA LEU A 4 0.81 -10.49 -17.13
C LEU A 4 1.03 -9.71 -18.44
N HIS A 5 0.13 -9.87 -19.41
CA HIS A 5 0.02 -8.95 -20.54
C HIS A 5 -0.62 -7.65 -20.07
N ALA A 6 0.09 -6.89 -19.25
CA ALA A 6 -0.31 -5.54 -18.89
C ALA A 6 0.12 -4.59 -19.99
N THR A 7 -0.78 -3.77 -20.52
CA THR A 7 -0.38 -2.67 -21.40
C THR A 7 0.53 -1.70 -20.61
N PRO A 8 1.42 -0.94 -21.26
CA PRO A 8 2.23 0.07 -20.56
C PRO A 8 1.41 1.03 -19.70
N GLU A 9 0.18 1.34 -20.12
CA GLU A 9 -0.77 2.19 -19.39
C GLU A 9 -1.28 1.51 -18.11
N GLN A 10 -1.59 0.21 -18.17
CA GLN A 10 -1.96 -0.59 -17.00
C GLN A 10 -0.79 -0.70 -16.02
N PHE A 11 0.43 -0.85 -16.52
CA PHE A 11 1.62 -0.85 -15.67
C PHE A 11 1.81 0.49 -14.96
N ARG A 12 1.70 1.61 -15.69
CA ARG A 12 1.77 2.96 -15.09
C ARG A 12 0.72 3.17 -14.02
N THR A 13 -0.52 2.73 -14.27
CA THR A 13 -1.62 2.84 -13.31
C THR A 13 -1.38 1.96 -12.08
N GLY A 14 -0.97 0.71 -12.27
CA GLY A 14 -0.65 -0.22 -11.19
C GLY A 14 0.52 0.25 -10.34
N TRP A 15 1.58 0.76 -10.98
CA TRP A 15 2.74 1.35 -10.31
C TRP A 15 2.36 2.57 -9.47
N PHE A 16 1.51 3.46 -10.00
CA PHE A 16 1.00 4.60 -9.25
C PHE A 16 0.20 4.16 -8.01
N LEU A 17 -0.73 3.20 -8.19
CA LEU A 17 -1.50 2.63 -7.09
C LEU A 17 -0.58 2.06 -6.00
N GLU A 18 0.39 1.24 -6.41
CA GLU A 18 1.36 0.61 -5.50
C GLU A 18 2.13 1.68 -4.71
N SER A 19 2.71 2.67 -5.38
CA SER A 19 3.52 3.71 -4.74
C SER A 19 2.73 4.53 -3.72
N VAL A 20 1.48 4.92 -4.04
CA VAL A 20 0.65 5.70 -3.12
C VAL A 20 0.18 4.85 -1.93
N LEU A 21 -0.17 3.59 -2.16
CA LEU A 21 -0.56 2.66 -1.10
C LEU A 21 0.62 2.39 -0.16
N SER A 22 1.80 2.09 -0.70
CA SER A 22 3.04 1.89 0.08
C SER A 22 3.42 3.14 0.87
N ALA A 23 3.29 4.34 0.29
CA ALA A 23 3.50 5.61 1.00
C ALA A 23 2.49 5.83 2.14
N SER A 24 1.22 5.50 1.91
CA SER A 24 0.17 5.61 2.94
C SER A 24 0.42 4.62 4.08
N LEU A 25 0.87 3.41 3.76
CA LEU A 25 1.21 2.36 4.70
C LEU A 25 2.46 2.69 5.51
N ILE A 26 3.53 3.21 4.91
CA ILE A 26 4.74 3.55 5.67
C ILE A 26 4.48 4.68 6.67
N VAL A 27 3.64 5.66 6.32
CA VAL A 27 3.19 6.70 7.25
C VAL A 27 2.46 6.09 8.44
N LEU A 28 1.60 5.07 8.23
CA LEU A 28 1.01 4.31 9.32
C LEU A 28 2.08 3.65 10.21
N VAL A 29 3.02 2.96 9.59
CA VAL A 29 4.03 2.16 10.29
C VAL A 29 4.95 3.04 11.13
N ILE A 30 5.40 4.18 10.58
CA ILE A 30 6.26 5.16 11.27
C ILE A 30 5.52 5.84 12.41
N ARG A 31 4.26 6.25 12.19
CA ARG A 31 3.49 7.00 13.21
C ARG A 31 3.00 6.10 14.35
N THR A 32 2.81 4.81 14.09
CA THR A 32 2.38 3.83 15.10
C THR A 32 3.61 3.36 15.89
N ARG A 33 3.89 4.00 17.03
CA ARG A 33 5.03 3.68 17.92
C ARG A 33 5.06 2.24 18.48
N LYS A 34 4.03 1.42 18.25
CA LYS A 34 3.94 0.03 18.71
C LYS A 34 3.75 -0.92 17.53
N PRO A 35 4.22 -2.18 17.62
CA PRO A 35 4.05 -3.18 16.56
C PRO A 35 2.57 -3.44 16.25
N PHE A 36 2.22 -3.62 14.97
CA PHE A 36 0.83 -3.77 14.49
C PHE A 36 0.08 -4.92 15.20
N PHE A 37 0.81 -5.97 15.57
CA PHE A 37 0.25 -7.14 16.27
C PHE A 37 -0.11 -6.90 17.75
N GLN A 38 0.37 -5.82 18.37
CA GLN A 38 0.18 -5.58 19.81
C GLN A 38 -0.46 -4.23 20.13
N SER A 39 -0.66 -3.37 19.13
CA SER A 39 -1.41 -2.14 19.30
C SER A 39 -2.41 -2.02 18.18
N LYS A 40 -3.69 -2.12 18.57
CA LYS A 40 -4.82 -1.71 17.73
C LYS A 40 -4.46 -0.34 17.16
N PRO A 41 -4.22 -0.20 15.84
CA PRO A 41 -3.98 1.10 15.25
C PRO A 41 -5.14 2.00 15.69
N GLY A 42 -4.83 3.19 16.23
CA GLY A 42 -5.87 4.10 16.70
C GLY A 42 -6.90 4.25 15.58
N LYS A 43 -8.18 3.95 15.85
CA LYS A 43 -9.22 3.74 14.84
C LYS A 43 -9.19 4.79 13.71
N ALA A 44 -8.96 6.05 14.06
CA ALA A 44 -8.83 7.16 13.12
C ALA A 44 -7.76 6.92 12.04
N LEU A 45 -6.58 6.43 12.42
CA LEU A 45 -5.46 6.22 11.50
C LEU A 45 -5.74 5.06 10.52
N PHE A 46 -6.36 3.97 10.99
CA PHE A 46 -6.82 2.88 10.14
C PHE A 46 -7.88 3.35 9.13
N TRP A 47 -8.88 4.10 9.60
CA TRP A 47 -9.92 4.67 8.73
C TRP A 47 -9.36 5.65 7.70
N THR A 48 -8.39 6.49 8.06
CA THR A 48 -7.74 7.40 7.10
C THR A 48 -7.01 6.63 6.02
N THR A 49 -6.22 5.60 6.36
CA THR A 49 -5.52 4.81 5.33
C THR A 49 -6.46 3.99 4.49
N LEU A 50 -7.54 3.45 5.07
CA LEU A 50 -8.58 2.78 4.29
C LEU A 50 -9.26 3.77 3.32
N ALA A 51 -9.58 4.98 3.78
CA ALA A 51 -10.16 6.02 2.95
C ALA A 51 -9.22 6.43 1.80
N VAL A 52 -7.92 6.59 2.07
CA VAL A 52 -6.91 6.87 1.04
C VAL A 52 -6.80 5.71 0.06
N ALA A 53 -6.76 4.46 0.54
CA ALA A 53 -6.72 3.29 -0.33
C ALA A 53 -7.94 3.22 -1.26
N VAL A 54 -9.14 3.42 -0.71
CA VAL A 54 -10.38 3.46 -1.50
C VAL A 54 -10.36 4.63 -2.49
N ALA A 55 -9.95 5.83 -2.08
CA ALA A 55 -9.86 6.99 -2.96
C ALA A 55 -8.89 6.74 -4.13
N VAL A 56 -7.74 6.13 -3.87
CA VAL A 56 -6.72 5.80 -4.88
C VAL A 56 -7.19 4.68 -5.81
N LEU A 57 -8.00 3.74 -5.34
CA LEU A 57 -8.60 2.70 -6.19
C LEU A 57 -9.71 3.26 -7.09
N ILE A 58 -10.44 4.29 -6.64
CA ILE A 58 -11.48 4.97 -7.43
C ILE A 58 -10.87 5.99 -8.39
N PHE A 59 -9.69 6.55 -8.07
CA PHE A 59 -9.04 7.61 -8.85
C PHE A 59 -8.88 7.31 -10.35
N PRO A 60 -8.44 6.11 -10.79
CA PRO A 60 -8.32 5.75 -12.21
C PRO A 60 -9.65 5.75 -12.96
N TYR A 61 -10.77 5.56 -12.24
CA TYR A 61 -12.12 5.56 -12.82
C TYR A 61 -12.73 6.96 -12.87
N SER A 62 -12.04 7.98 -12.35
CA SER A 62 -12.49 9.38 -12.38
C SER A 62 -12.05 10.10 -13.66
N PHE A 63 -12.72 11.19 -14.01
CA PHE A 63 -12.31 12.08 -15.11
C PHE A 63 -10.86 12.56 -14.97
N LEU A 64 -10.42 12.82 -13.72
CA LEU A 64 -9.03 13.17 -13.41
C LEU A 64 -8.07 12.01 -13.76
N GLY A 65 -8.46 10.76 -13.48
CA GLY A 65 -7.68 9.59 -13.86
C GLY A 65 -7.44 9.51 -15.37
N SER A 66 -8.47 9.77 -16.17
CA SER A 66 -8.35 9.80 -17.64
C SER A 66 -7.43 10.92 -18.14
N LEU A 67 -7.39 12.08 -17.46
CA LEU A 67 -6.47 13.19 -17.78
C LEU A 67 -4.99 12.81 -17.57
N PHE A 68 -4.69 11.94 -16.60
CA PHE A 68 -3.33 11.43 -16.35
C PHE A 68 -2.97 10.22 -17.24
N GLY A 69 -3.89 9.77 -18.09
CA GLY A 69 -3.73 8.58 -18.92
C GLY A 69 -3.78 7.28 -18.10
N PHE A 70 -4.48 7.29 -16.96
CA PHE A 70 -4.74 6.08 -16.20
C PHE A 70 -5.88 5.30 -16.83
N VAL A 71 -5.70 3.98 -16.88
CA VAL A 71 -6.67 3.04 -17.44
C VAL A 71 -7.16 2.10 -16.35
N PRO A 72 -8.43 1.65 -16.40
CA PRO A 72 -8.95 0.70 -15.43
C PRO A 72 -8.10 -0.57 -15.42
N LEU A 73 -7.66 -0.95 -14.21
CA LEU A 73 -6.81 -2.12 -14.04
C LEU A 73 -7.62 -3.41 -14.22
N PRO A 74 -7.11 -4.40 -14.98
CA PRO A 74 -7.65 -5.75 -14.98
C PRO A 74 -7.80 -6.31 -13.56
N ALA A 75 -8.91 -6.97 -13.28
CA ALA A 75 -9.18 -7.61 -11.99
C ALA A 75 -8.04 -8.56 -11.54
N ALA A 76 -7.34 -9.18 -12.51
CA ALA A 76 -6.21 -10.08 -12.28
C ALA A 76 -4.98 -9.42 -11.63
N LEU A 77 -4.83 -8.09 -11.73
CA LEU A 77 -3.70 -7.36 -11.13
C LEU A 77 -3.93 -6.97 -9.66
N PHE A 78 -5.19 -6.94 -9.19
CA PHE A 78 -5.50 -6.62 -7.79
C PHE A 78 -4.93 -7.63 -6.79
N PRO A 79 -4.98 -8.96 -7.01
CA PRO A 79 -4.31 -9.93 -6.14
C PRO A 79 -2.81 -9.70 -6.04
N VAL A 80 -2.16 -9.37 -7.17
CA VAL A 80 -0.72 -9.10 -7.23
C VAL A 80 -0.39 -7.85 -6.41
N LEU A 81 -1.17 -6.78 -6.59
CA LEU A 81 -1.05 -5.56 -5.79
C LEU A 81 -1.21 -5.86 -4.29
N GLY A 82 -2.21 -6.67 -3.93
CA GLY A 82 -2.43 -7.10 -2.55
C GLY A 82 -1.24 -7.85 -1.96
N ILE A 83 -0.63 -8.77 -2.71
CA ILE A 83 0.57 -9.51 -2.28
C ILE A 83 1.75 -8.56 -2.04
N ILE A 84 1.99 -7.62 -2.96
CA ILE A 84 3.09 -6.64 -2.83
C ILE A 84 2.90 -5.80 -1.56
N LEU A 85 1.71 -5.29 -1.32
CA LEU A 85 1.42 -4.49 -0.12
C LEU A 85 1.56 -5.30 1.17
N LEU A 86 1.14 -6.58 1.15
CA LEU A 86 1.26 -7.47 2.30
C LEU A 86 2.74 -7.75 2.62
N LEU A 87 3.57 -8.00 1.60
CA LEU A 87 5.01 -8.15 1.75
C LEU A 87 5.66 -6.87 2.28
N TYR A 88 5.23 -5.70 1.79
CA TYR A 88 5.72 -4.40 2.25
C TYR A 88 5.42 -4.17 3.73
N ILE A 89 4.17 -4.38 4.15
CA ILE A 89 3.75 -4.26 5.56
C ILE A 89 4.55 -5.23 6.43
N THR A 90 4.68 -6.48 6.00
CA THR A 90 5.42 -7.50 6.74
C THR A 90 6.88 -7.09 6.92
N SER A 91 7.52 -6.59 5.86
CA SER A 91 8.91 -6.12 5.89
C SER A 91 9.07 -4.92 6.82
N ALA A 92 8.17 -3.94 6.75
CA ALA A 92 8.20 -2.75 7.59
C ALA A 92 7.99 -3.08 9.08
N GLU A 93 7.10 -4.02 9.39
CA GLU A 93 6.89 -4.53 10.75
C GLU A 93 8.10 -5.35 11.25
N MET A 94 8.70 -6.18 10.40
CA MET A 94 9.93 -6.90 10.74
C MET A 94 11.08 -5.94 11.06
N ALA A 95 11.25 -4.87 10.27
CA ALA A 95 12.26 -3.85 10.52
C ALA A 95 12.06 -3.18 11.89
N LYS A 96 10.83 -2.81 12.24
CA LYS A 96 10.52 -2.28 13.59
C LYS A 96 10.84 -3.29 14.69
N LYS A 97 10.45 -4.56 14.49
CA LYS A 97 10.69 -5.62 15.49
C LYS A 97 12.18 -5.85 15.72
N LEU A 98 12.99 -5.83 14.66
CA LEU A 98 14.44 -5.95 14.76
C LEU A 98 15.05 -4.73 15.47
N PHE A 99 14.61 -3.52 15.13
CA PHE A 99 15.09 -2.28 15.76
C PHE A 99 14.76 -2.22 17.26
N TYR A 100 13.52 -2.51 17.65
CA TYR A 100 13.10 -2.52 19.06
C TYR A 100 13.65 -3.71 19.85
N LYS A 101 13.90 -4.86 19.21
CA LYS A 101 14.52 -6.02 19.87
C LYS A 101 16.04 -5.83 20.06
N GLY A 102 16.71 -5.08 19.17
CA GLY A 102 18.11 -4.68 19.32
C GLY A 102 18.32 -3.52 20.32
N GLY A 103 17.31 -2.68 20.50
CA GLY A 103 17.24 -1.67 21.56
C GLY A 103 16.85 -2.27 22.91
N SER A 104 17.68 -3.19 23.42
CA SER A 104 17.70 -3.52 24.85
C SER A 104 18.19 -2.26 25.58
N TYR A 105 17.26 -1.34 25.88
CA TYR A 105 17.47 -0.31 26.89
C TYR A 105 17.53 -1.01 28.24
N LYS A 106 18.72 -1.52 28.56
CA LYS A 106 19.26 -1.51 29.91
C LYS A 106 20.33 -0.44 29.95
#